data_AF-A0A225DHS4-F1
#
_entry.id   AF-A0A225DHS4-F1
#
_cell.length_a   1.000
_cell.length_b   1.000
_cell.length_c   1.000
_cell.angle_alpha   90.00
_cell.angle_beta   90.00
_cell.angle_gamma   90.00
#
_symmetry.space_group_name_H-M   'P 1'
#
loop_
_entity.id
_entity.type
_entity.pdbx_description
1 polymer ?
#
loop_
_entity_poly.entity_id
_entity_poly.type
_entity_poly.pdbx_seq_one_letter_code
_entity_poly.pdbx_strand_id
1 'polypeptide(L)'
;MQKDGKKLLSWRVQILPYIDQDGLYKKFKLDEPWDSEHNKKVLEENLMPPVYALPGLTKPGEKATHLQVFVGNGAFFDADKPTAIKDVTDGTSNTIMAVNGAKAVPWTKPADIEFDPKADPKTSLLLYDDGYILLFADGSVRFASKNITADTLRKLITRAGGEVVDNRDF
;
A
#
# COMPACT_ATOMS: atom_id res chain seq x y z
N MET A 1 10.26 1.97 15.37
CA MET A 1 10.43 3.41 15.07
C MET A 1 11.68 3.89 15.78
N GLN A 2 12.48 4.77 15.16
CA GLN A 2 13.51 5.50 15.91
C GLN A 2 12.85 6.55 16.84
N LYS A 3 13.65 7.11 17.75
CA LYS A 3 13.26 8.19 18.68
C LYS A 3 12.72 9.45 17.99
N ASP A 4 12.89 9.59 16.68
CA ASP A 4 12.46 10.71 15.85
C ASP A 4 11.21 10.42 15.00
N GLY A 5 10.59 9.24 15.12
CA GLY A 5 9.40 8.87 14.37
C GLY A 5 9.64 8.48 12.91
N LYS A 6 10.89 8.47 12.42
CA LYS A 6 11.20 8.12 11.03
C LYS A 6 10.99 6.62 10.80
N LYS A 7 10.16 6.28 9.80
CA LYS A 7 10.00 4.90 9.33
C LYS A 7 11.31 4.47 8.66
N LEU A 8 11.89 3.37 9.11
CA LEU A 8 13.18 2.87 8.63
C LEU A 8 13.04 1.94 7.43
N LEU A 9 12.07 1.03 7.52
CA LEU A 9 11.74 0.03 6.53
C LEU A 9 10.25 0.09 6.20
N SER A 10 9.89 -0.34 5.00
CA SER A 10 8.51 -0.49 4.57
C SER A 10 7.72 -1.46 5.48
N TRP A 11 6.41 -1.24 5.58
CA TRP A 11 5.46 -2.22 6.13
C TRP A 11 5.57 -3.58 5.43
N ARG A 12 5.95 -3.60 4.15
CA ARG A 12 6.20 -4.82 3.36
C ARG A 12 7.33 -5.68 3.94
N VAL A 13 8.30 -5.08 4.64
CA VAL A 13 9.31 -5.84 5.38
C VAL A 13 8.72 -6.37 6.68
N GLN A 14 7.93 -5.55 7.38
CA GLN A 14 7.34 -5.91 8.67
C GLN A 14 6.38 -7.10 8.59
N ILE A 15 5.71 -7.29 7.45
CA ILE A 15 4.77 -8.39 7.28
C ILE A 15 5.40 -9.70 6.79
N LEU A 16 6.69 -9.71 6.43
CA LEU A 16 7.37 -10.90 5.91
C LEU A 16 7.17 -12.18 6.75
N PRO A 17 7.20 -12.14 8.10
CA PRO A 17 6.96 -13.33 8.92
C PRO A 17 5.56 -13.94 8.74
N TYR A 18 4.57 -13.15 8.31
CA TYR A 18 3.18 -13.56 8.13
C TYR A 18 2.85 -14.00 6.70
N ILE A 19 3.81 -13.90 5.78
CA ILE A 19 3.67 -14.33 4.38
C ILE A 19 4.73 -15.37 4.00
N ASP A 20 5.12 -16.20 4.96
CA ASP A 20 6.10 -17.28 4.81
C ASP A 20 7.50 -16.82 4.36
N GLN A 21 7.88 -15.57 4.70
CA GLN A 21 9.18 -14.97 4.39
C GLN A 21 10.01 -14.66 5.65
N ASP A 22 9.81 -15.40 6.74
CA ASP A 22 10.56 -15.22 8.01
C ASP A 22 12.09 -15.31 7.82
N GLY A 23 12.56 -16.21 6.96
CA GLY A 23 13.99 -16.34 6.65
C GLY A 23 14.58 -15.09 5.98
N LEU A 24 13.79 -14.36 5.17
CA LEU A 24 14.19 -13.09 4.58
C LEU A 24 14.10 -11.96 5.62
N TYR A 25 13.04 -11.95 6.45
CA TYR A 25 12.84 -10.98 7.51
C TYR A 25 14.05 -10.90 8.46
N LYS A 26 14.53 -12.06 8.93
CA LYS A 26 15.67 -12.16 9.85
C LYS A 26 17.00 -11.66 9.29
N LYS A 27 17.11 -11.45 7.97
CA LYS A 27 18.32 -10.89 7.34
C LYS A 27 18.36 -9.36 7.44
N PHE A 28 17.22 -8.69 7.56
CA PHE A 28 17.15 -7.24 7.68
C PHE A 28 17.53 -6.76 9.08
N LYS A 29 18.24 -5.64 9.15
CA LYS A 29 18.41 -4.88 10.38
C LYS A 29 17.28 -3.87 10.51
N LEU A 30 16.38 -4.12 11.47
CA LEU A 30 15.13 -3.37 11.63
C LEU A 30 15.31 -2.00 12.29
N ASP A 31 16.48 -1.77 12.90
CA ASP A 31 16.93 -0.53 13.51
C ASP A 31 17.76 0.35 12.56
N GLU A 32 18.02 -0.14 11.34
CA GLU A 32 18.68 0.60 10.26
C GLU A 32 17.70 0.96 9.13
N PRO A 33 17.92 2.08 8.41
CA PRO A 33 17.08 2.45 7.28
C PRO A 33 17.21 1.46 6.11
N TRP A 34 16.21 1.45 5.23
CA TRP A 34 16.15 0.58 4.04
C TRP A 34 17.37 0.69 3.11
N ASP A 35 18.05 1.84 3.13
CA ASP A 35 19.21 2.16 2.31
C ASP A 35 20.55 2.12 3.08
N SER A 36 20.58 1.52 4.27
CA SER A 36 21.84 1.21 4.97
C SER A 36 22.69 0.25 4.15
N GLU A 37 24.01 0.24 4.37
CA GLU A 37 24.91 -0.68 3.65
C GLU A 37 24.50 -2.14 3.82
N HIS A 38 24.09 -2.53 5.03
CA HIS A 38 23.61 -3.88 5.32
C HIS A 38 22.31 -4.20 4.58
N ASN A 39 21.28 -3.35 4.72
CA ASN A 39 19.96 -3.61 4.14
C ASN A 39 19.96 -3.56 2.61
N LYS A 40 20.82 -2.72 1.99
CA LYS A 40 21.07 -2.73 0.54
C LYS A 40 21.67 -4.05 0.08
N LYS A 41 22.67 -4.57 0.78
CA LYS A 41 23.27 -5.86 0.44
C LYS A 41 22.24 -7.00 0.50
N VAL A 42 21.36 -7.01 1.51
CA VAL A 42 20.25 -7.97 1.59
C VAL A 42 19.33 -7.85 0.35
N LEU A 43 19.01 -6.64 -0.10
CA LEU A 43 18.19 -6.41 -1.29
C LEU A 43 18.83 -6.88 -2.60
N GLU A 44 20.14 -6.70 -2.72
CA GLU A 44 20.92 -7.14 -3.88
C GLU A 44 20.96 -8.67 -3.95
N GLU A 45 21.22 -9.33 -2.83
CA GLU A 45 21.37 -10.78 -2.73
C GLU A 45 20.04 -11.56 -2.74
N ASN A 46 18.90 -10.92 -2.48
CA ASN A 46 17.61 -11.61 -2.34
C ASN A 46 16.54 -11.02 -3.25
N LEU A 47 15.67 -11.87 -3.81
CA LEU A 47 14.55 -11.43 -4.65
C LEU A 47 13.44 -10.77 -3.82
N MET A 48 12.70 -9.86 -4.45
CA MET A 48 11.45 -9.37 -3.89
C MET A 48 10.45 -10.54 -3.80
N PRO A 49 9.71 -10.70 -2.69
CA PRO A 49 8.65 -11.69 -2.59
C PRO A 49 7.64 -11.57 -3.76
N PRO A 50 7.23 -12.69 -4.39
CA PRO A 50 6.33 -12.65 -5.56
C PRO A 50 4.98 -11.96 -5.30
N VAL A 51 4.50 -11.98 -4.06
CA VAL A 51 3.24 -11.33 -3.64
C VAL A 51 3.28 -9.80 -3.77
N TYR A 52 4.47 -9.19 -3.90
CA TYR A 52 4.63 -7.76 -4.15
C TYR A 52 4.81 -7.44 -5.65
N ALA A 53 4.96 -8.45 -6.50
CA ALA A 53 5.04 -8.25 -7.93
C ALA A 53 3.63 -8.09 -8.52
N LEU A 54 3.50 -7.29 -9.57
CA LEU A 54 2.30 -7.22 -10.37
C LEU A 54 2.47 -8.11 -11.61
N PRO A 55 1.69 -9.21 -11.75
CA PRO A 55 1.81 -10.11 -12.89
C PRO A 55 1.66 -9.38 -14.23
N GLY A 56 2.58 -9.67 -15.16
CA GLY A 56 2.62 -9.05 -16.49
C GLY A 56 3.29 -7.68 -16.55
N LEU A 57 3.53 -7.01 -15.41
CA LEU A 57 4.21 -5.71 -15.39
C LEU A 57 5.58 -5.76 -14.70
N THR A 58 5.68 -6.40 -13.53
CA THR A 58 6.95 -6.53 -12.80
C THR A 58 7.84 -7.55 -13.49
N LYS A 59 9.05 -7.13 -13.90
CA LYS A 59 10.01 -8.02 -14.56
C LYS A 59 10.79 -8.85 -13.53
N PRO A 60 11.28 -10.04 -13.92
CA PRO A 60 12.17 -10.83 -13.06
C PRO A 60 13.38 -10.03 -12.57
N GLY A 61 13.63 -10.08 -11.26
CA GLY A 61 14.75 -9.38 -10.63
C GLY A 61 14.47 -7.92 -10.25
N GLU A 62 13.34 -7.33 -10.66
CA GLU A 62 12.95 -6.00 -10.20
C GLU A 62 12.72 -5.98 -8.68
N LYS A 63 13.14 -4.88 -8.06
CA LYS A 63 13.02 -4.64 -6.61
C LYS A 63 12.02 -3.53 -6.29
N ALA A 64 11.22 -3.14 -7.27
CA ALA A 64 10.19 -2.13 -7.12
C ALA A 64 8.81 -2.77 -7.20
N THR A 65 7.86 -2.20 -6.45
CA THR A 65 6.49 -2.67 -6.39
C THR A 65 5.52 -1.51 -6.63
N HIS A 66 4.41 -1.82 -7.28
CA HIS A 66 3.27 -0.91 -7.38
C HIS A 66 2.33 -1.04 -6.19
N LEU A 67 2.36 -2.15 -5.45
CA LEU A 67 1.48 -2.40 -4.31
C LEU A 67 1.78 -1.40 -3.21
N GLN A 68 0.91 -0.41 -3.02
CA GLN A 68 1.05 0.72 -2.11
C GLN A 68 -0.23 0.95 -1.32
N VAL A 69 -0.12 1.69 -0.23
CA VAL A 69 -1.27 2.14 0.57
C VAL A 69 -1.44 3.65 0.45
N PHE A 70 -2.63 4.16 0.75
CA PHE A 70 -2.84 5.59 0.96
C PHE A 70 -2.55 5.96 2.42
N VAL A 71 -1.88 7.10 2.63
CA VAL A 71 -1.47 7.58 3.96
C VAL A 71 -1.95 9.00 4.20
N GLY A 72 -2.49 9.25 5.39
CA GLY A 72 -2.88 10.58 5.87
C GLY A 72 -4.25 11.04 5.39
N ASN A 73 -4.67 12.22 5.85
CA ASN A 73 -5.92 12.89 5.43
C ASN A 73 -7.18 12.01 5.49
N GLY A 74 -7.26 11.11 6.48
CA GLY A 74 -8.41 10.23 6.68
C GLY A 74 -8.37 8.90 5.92
N ALA A 75 -7.32 8.63 5.13
CA ALA A 75 -7.07 7.34 4.52
C ALA A 75 -6.97 6.22 5.58
N PHE A 76 -7.02 4.94 5.17
CA PHE A 76 -6.92 3.83 6.12
C PHE A 76 -5.69 3.95 7.05
N PHE A 77 -4.51 4.21 6.49
CA PHE A 77 -3.29 4.40 7.27
C PHE A 77 -3.04 5.87 7.56
N ASP A 78 -2.58 6.17 8.77
CA ASP A 78 -2.11 7.50 9.15
C ASP A 78 -0.57 7.55 9.15
N ALA A 79 -0.02 8.75 8.97
CA ALA A 79 1.43 8.93 8.96
C ALA A 79 2.00 8.77 10.38
N ASP A 80 1.27 9.32 11.36
CA ASP A 80 1.77 9.59 12.71
C ASP A 80 1.09 8.73 13.78
N LYS A 81 -0.04 8.08 13.45
CA LYS A 81 -0.85 7.32 14.42
C LYS A 81 -1.19 5.93 13.91
N PRO A 82 -1.10 4.89 14.75
CA PRO A 82 -1.64 3.59 14.41
C PRO A 82 -3.16 3.69 14.22
N THR A 83 -3.68 3.12 13.14
CA THR A 83 -5.12 2.94 12.94
C THR A 83 -5.52 1.56 13.47
N ALA A 84 -6.50 1.49 14.36
CA ALA A 84 -7.12 0.22 14.75
C ALA A 84 -8.31 -0.09 13.83
N ILE A 85 -8.64 -1.38 13.65
CA ILE A 85 -9.79 -1.80 12.82
C ILE A 85 -11.11 -1.14 13.29
N LYS A 86 -11.27 -0.94 14.60
CA LYS A 86 -12.45 -0.25 15.18
C LYS A 86 -12.59 1.22 14.74
N ASP A 87 -11.53 1.83 14.21
CA ASP A 87 -11.53 3.21 13.73
C ASP A 87 -12.00 3.31 12.27
N VAL A 88 -12.30 2.17 11.63
CA VAL A 88 -12.83 2.06 10.26
C VAL A 88 -14.36 2.04 10.33
N THR A 89 -14.95 3.19 10.60
CA THR A 89 -16.39 3.31 10.87
C THR A 89 -17.27 3.20 9.63
N ASP A 90 -16.71 3.40 8.43
CA ASP A 90 -17.44 3.24 7.16
C ASP A 90 -17.56 1.77 6.73
N GLY A 91 -16.91 0.86 7.48
CA GLY A 91 -16.92 -0.57 7.28
C GLY A 91 -15.72 -1.06 6.48
N THR A 92 -15.09 -2.15 6.94
CA THR A 92 -13.88 -2.71 6.31
C THR A 92 -14.09 -3.16 4.86
N SER A 93 -15.32 -3.52 4.50
CA SER A 93 -15.73 -3.88 3.13
C SER A 93 -15.93 -2.68 2.19
N ASN A 94 -15.90 -1.45 2.72
CA ASN A 94 -16.07 -0.21 1.97
C ASN A 94 -14.83 0.69 2.00
N THR A 95 -13.78 0.28 2.71
CA THR A 95 -12.53 1.05 2.81
C THR A 95 -11.39 0.31 2.12
N ILE A 96 -10.72 0.98 1.19
CA ILE A 96 -9.52 0.53 0.50
C ILE A 96 -8.36 0.55 1.48
N MET A 97 -7.66 -0.58 1.57
CA MET A 97 -6.43 -0.73 2.34
C MET A 97 -5.19 -0.58 1.44
N ALA A 98 -5.17 -1.20 0.26
CA ALA A 98 -4.04 -1.15 -0.66
C ALA A 98 -4.48 -1.09 -2.13
N VAL A 99 -3.59 -0.59 -2.97
CA VAL A 99 -3.79 -0.34 -4.40
C VAL A 99 -2.51 -0.58 -5.18
N ASN A 100 -2.59 -0.64 -6.50
CA ASN A 100 -1.44 -0.45 -7.36
C ASN A 100 -1.26 1.05 -7.66
N GLY A 101 -0.18 1.65 -7.16
CA GLY A 101 0.16 3.05 -7.44
C GLY A 101 0.79 3.23 -8.82
N ALA A 102 0.59 4.39 -9.46
CA ALA A 102 1.07 4.69 -10.80
C ALA A 102 2.60 4.64 -10.93
N LYS A 103 3.30 5.00 -9.85
CA LYS A 103 4.77 4.97 -9.76
C LYS A 103 5.19 3.85 -8.83
N ALA A 104 6.06 2.96 -9.31
CA ALA A 104 6.64 1.91 -8.47
C ALA A 104 7.65 2.51 -7.48
N VAL A 105 7.76 1.88 -6.31
CA VAL A 105 8.70 2.24 -5.25
C VAL A 105 9.53 1.03 -4.85
N PRO A 106 10.80 1.18 -4.41
CA PRO A 106 11.54 0.06 -3.85
C PRO A 106 10.76 -0.60 -2.71
N TRP A 107 10.57 -1.92 -2.75
CA TRP A 107 9.62 -2.58 -1.85
C TRP A 107 10.01 -2.49 -0.36
N THR A 108 11.28 -2.30 -0.05
CA THR A 108 11.80 -2.08 1.32
C THR A 108 11.76 -0.63 1.77
N LYS A 109 11.60 0.33 0.85
CA LYS A 109 11.54 1.75 1.18
C LYS A 109 10.18 2.07 1.81
N PRO A 110 10.11 2.77 2.94
CA PRO A 110 8.86 3.23 3.54
C PRO A 110 8.30 4.43 2.76
N ALA A 111 7.93 4.19 1.51
CA ALA A 111 7.29 5.13 0.61
C ALA A 111 5.97 4.51 0.13
N ASP A 112 4.93 5.30 0.18
CA ASP A 112 3.55 4.98 -0.17
C ASP A 112 2.86 6.27 -0.67
N ILE A 113 1.58 6.20 -1.02
CA ILE A 113 0.87 7.32 -1.65
C ILE A 113 0.34 8.25 -0.56
N GLU A 114 0.79 9.51 -0.55
CA GLU A 114 0.16 10.55 0.27
C GLU A 114 -1.23 10.86 -0.31
N PHE A 115 -2.26 10.74 0.52
CA PHE A 115 -3.62 11.02 0.07
C PHE A 115 -3.90 12.52 0.10
N ASP A 116 -4.06 13.15 -1.07
CA ASP A 116 -4.56 14.52 -1.18
C ASP A 116 -6.07 14.51 -1.48
N PRO A 117 -6.93 14.92 -0.54
CA PRO A 117 -8.39 14.92 -0.75
C PRO A 117 -8.86 15.92 -1.82
N LYS A 118 -8.00 16.86 -2.25
CA LYS A 118 -8.31 17.86 -3.28
C LYS A 118 -7.90 17.42 -4.67
N ALA A 119 -6.93 16.50 -4.79
CA ALA A 119 -6.48 15.97 -6.07
C ALA A 119 -7.45 14.88 -6.57
N ASP A 120 -7.37 14.56 -7.87
CA ASP A 120 -7.97 13.33 -8.39
C ASP A 120 -7.10 12.13 -7.99
N PRO A 121 -7.57 11.24 -7.10
CA PRO A 121 -6.79 10.10 -6.63
C PRO A 121 -6.41 9.13 -7.75
N LYS A 122 -7.15 9.11 -8.87
CA LYS A 122 -6.85 8.26 -10.04
C LYS A 122 -5.48 8.52 -10.63
N THR A 123 -4.99 9.76 -10.53
CA THR A 123 -3.65 10.14 -11.03
C THR A 123 -2.51 9.44 -10.30
N SER A 124 -2.77 8.96 -9.07
CA SER A 124 -1.79 8.22 -8.26
C SER A 124 -1.91 6.71 -8.44
N LEU A 125 -2.89 6.22 -9.19
CA LEU A 125 -3.15 4.79 -9.39
C LEU A 125 -2.65 4.30 -10.75
N LEU A 126 -2.12 3.09 -10.77
CA LEU A 126 -1.80 2.38 -11.99
C LEU A 126 -3.11 1.92 -12.64
N LEU A 127 -3.39 2.41 -13.84
CA LEU A 127 -4.44 1.87 -14.68
C LEU A 127 -3.99 0.51 -15.23
N TYR A 128 -4.72 -0.55 -14.89
CA TYR A 128 -4.50 -1.91 -15.36
C TYR A 128 -5.65 -2.29 -16.28
N ASP A 129 -5.34 -2.46 -17.57
CA ASP A 129 -6.32 -2.61 -18.65
C ASP A 129 -7.37 -1.47 -18.67
N ASP A 130 -8.59 -1.72 -18.20
CA ASP A 130 -9.70 -0.78 -18.18
C ASP A 130 -10.14 -0.35 -16.78
N GLY A 131 -9.28 -0.52 -15.76
CA GLY A 131 -9.61 -0.16 -14.39
C GLY A 131 -8.49 -0.29 -13.37
N TYR A 132 -8.88 -0.40 -12.10
CA TYR A 132 -8.01 -0.38 -10.93
C TYR A 132 -8.27 -1.60 -10.06
N ILE A 133 -7.19 -2.22 -9.58
CA ILE A 133 -7.25 -3.32 -8.61
C ILE A 133 -7.18 -2.72 -7.21
N LEU A 134 -8.22 -2.96 -6.42
CA LEU A 134 -8.42 -2.40 -5.09
C LEU A 134 -8.48 -3.52 -4.05
N LEU A 135 -7.59 -3.49 -3.06
CA LEU A 135 -7.66 -4.35 -1.89
C LEU A 135 -8.39 -3.61 -0.77
N PHE A 136 -9.49 -4.18 -0.30
CA PHE A 136 -10.28 -3.66 0.80
C PHE A 136 -9.77 -4.15 2.15
N ALA A 137 -10.12 -3.44 3.22
CA ALA A 137 -9.69 -3.75 4.58
C ALA A 137 -10.30 -5.06 5.14
N ASP A 138 -11.34 -5.60 4.50
CA ASP A 138 -11.87 -6.93 4.78
C ASP A 138 -11.08 -8.07 4.09
N GLY A 139 -10.06 -7.72 3.31
CA GLY A 139 -9.24 -8.67 2.55
C GLY A 139 -9.80 -9.01 1.16
N SER A 140 -10.97 -8.50 0.79
CA SER A 140 -11.51 -8.69 -0.56
C SER A 140 -10.75 -7.85 -1.58
N VAL A 141 -10.51 -8.43 -2.76
CA VAL A 141 -9.95 -7.72 -3.91
C VAL A 141 -11.08 -7.47 -4.90
N ARG A 142 -11.23 -6.22 -5.34
CA ARG A 142 -12.24 -5.83 -6.32
C ARG A 142 -11.62 -5.02 -7.44
N PHE A 143 -12.26 -5.08 -8.60
CA PHE A 143 -11.88 -4.29 -9.76
C PHE A 143 -12.83 -3.10 -9.87
N ALA A 144 -12.30 -1.89 -9.98
CA ALA A 144 -13.06 -0.68 -10.24
C ALA A 144 -12.81 -0.21 -11.67
N SER A 145 -13.87 0.12 -12.41
CA SER A 145 -13.77 0.66 -13.75
C SER A 145 -12.93 1.95 -13.79
N LYS A 146 -12.22 2.20 -14.89
CA LYS A 146 -11.55 3.49 -15.16
C LYS A 146 -12.49 4.69 -15.10
N ASN A 147 -13.79 4.45 -15.27
CA ASN A 147 -14.83 5.46 -15.23
C ASN A 147 -15.28 5.80 -13.79
N ILE A 148 -14.75 5.12 -12.76
CA ILE A 148 -15.00 5.47 -11.37
C ILE A 148 -14.77 6.97 -11.17
N THR A 149 -15.72 7.61 -10.48
CA THR A 149 -15.62 9.03 -10.20
C THR A 149 -14.54 9.28 -9.17
N ALA A 150 -13.88 10.44 -9.25
CA ALA A 150 -12.91 10.84 -8.23
C ALA A 150 -13.56 10.94 -6.83
N ASP A 151 -14.86 11.25 -6.77
CA ASP A 151 -15.63 11.32 -5.52
C ASP A 151 -15.84 9.94 -4.90
N THR A 152 -16.33 8.97 -5.68
CA THR A 152 -16.46 7.57 -5.24
C THR A 152 -15.13 7.03 -4.75
N LEU A 153 -14.04 7.26 -5.49
CA LEU A 153 -12.73 6.77 -5.10
C LEU A 153 -12.23 7.43 -3.80
N ARG A 154 -12.50 8.71 -3.57
CA ARG A 154 -12.16 9.38 -2.29
C ARG A 154 -12.89 8.75 -1.11
N LYS A 155 -14.20 8.51 -1.24
CA LYS A 155 -15.01 7.85 -0.21
C LYS A 155 -14.48 6.47 0.15
N LEU A 156 -14.08 5.71 -0.86
CA LEU A 156 -13.47 4.39 -0.65
C LEU A 156 -12.08 4.46 0.00
N ILE A 157 -11.32 5.55 -0.16
CA ILE A 157 -10.01 5.71 0.48
C ILE A 157 -10.15 6.06 1.97
N THR A 158 -11.14 6.87 2.32
CA THR A 158 -11.36 7.32 3.70
C THR A 158 -11.96 6.23 4.58
N ARG A 159 -11.53 6.18 5.85
CA ARG A 159 -11.97 5.13 6.80
C ARG A 159 -13.20 5.51 7.64
N ALA A 160 -13.50 6.81 7.74
CA ALA A 160 -14.46 7.37 8.68
C ALA A 160 -15.09 8.69 8.17
N GLY A 161 -15.37 8.79 6.88
CA GLY A 161 -16.07 9.93 6.28
C GLY A 161 -17.60 9.86 6.42
N GLY A 162 -18.16 8.69 6.73
CA GLY A 162 -19.60 8.47 6.93
C GLY A 162 -20.41 8.40 5.63
N GLU A 163 -19.74 8.23 4.49
CA GLU A 163 -20.40 8.18 3.19
C GLU A 163 -20.92 6.78 2.85
N VAL A 164 -22.02 6.73 2.09
CA VAL A 164 -22.56 5.48 1.55
C VAL A 164 -22.01 5.28 0.14
N VAL A 165 -21.40 4.12 -0.10
CA VAL A 165 -20.93 3.68 -1.42
C VAL A 165 -21.59 2.34 -1.75
N ASP A 166 -22.16 2.24 -2.95
CA ASP A 166 -22.76 1.01 -3.47
C ASP A 166 -21.75 0.31 -4.41
N ASN A 167 -21.79 -1.02 -4.48
CA ASN A 167 -20.95 -1.79 -5.40
C ASN A 167 -21.17 -1.42 -6.88
N ARG A 168 -22.31 -0.80 -7.22
CA ARG A 168 -22.62 -0.30 -8.57
C ARG A 168 -21.91 1.01 -8.91
N ASP A 169 -21.28 1.66 -7.93
CA ASP A 169 -20.62 2.95 -8.11
C ASP A 169 -19.20 2.81 -8.69
N PHE A 170 -18.66 1.60 -8.82
CA PHE A 170 -17.30 1.34 -9.29
C PHE A 170 -17.13 0.04 -10.08
#